data_AF-A0A7C0TVE2-F1
#
_entry.id   AF-A0A7C0TVE2-F1
#
_cell.length_a   1.000
_cell.length_b   1.000
_cell.length_c   1.000
_cell.angle_alpha   90.00
_cell.angle_beta   90.00
_cell.angle_gamma   90.00
#
_symmetry.space_group_name_H-M   'P 1'
#
loop_
_entity.id
_entity.type
_entity.pdbx_description
1 polymer ?
#
loop_
_entity_poly.entity_id
_entity_poly.type
_entity_poly.pdbx_seq_one_letter_code
_entity_poly.pdbx_strand_id
1 'polypeptide(L)'
;RSPEALTEEREWQQALMCAIDALPDRHRTVVILYYLEELTLKEIAYVMDLPEGTVKSRLYYAREMLRAHLDEQERRLIPEVVYDFT
;
A
#
# COMPACT_ATOMS: atom_id res chain seq x y z
N ARG A 1 -26.02 7.68 -2.26
CA ARG A 1 -24.83 8.36 -2.83
C ARG A 1 -25.25 8.97 -4.15
N SER A 2 -24.81 10.18 -4.50
CA SER A 2 -25.14 10.79 -5.80
C SER A 2 -24.40 10.07 -6.94
N PRO A 3 -24.83 10.23 -8.21
CA PRO A 3 -24.10 9.71 -9.37
C PRO A 3 -22.65 10.20 -9.44
N GLU A 4 -22.38 11.46 -9.08
CA GLU A 4 -21.01 11.98 -9.06
C GLU A 4 -20.12 11.22 -8.07
N ALA A 5 -20.61 10.99 -6.85
CA ALA A 5 -19.85 10.29 -5.81
C ALA A 5 -19.55 8.81 -6.15
N LEU A 6 -20.36 8.17 -7.01
CA LEU A 6 -20.10 6.81 -7.49
C LEU A 6 -19.04 6.77 -8.59
N THR A 7 -18.95 7.83 -9.39
CA THR A 7 -17.94 7.97 -10.44
C THR A 7 -16.57 8.25 -9.82
N GLU A 8 -16.50 9.20 -8.88
CA GLU A 8 -15.27 9.53 -8.16
C GLU A 8 -14.67 8.32 -7.43
N GLU A 9 -15.51 7.51 -6.77
CA GLU A 9 -15.08 6.28 -6.11
C GLU A 9 -14.46 5.27 -7.11
N ARG A 10 -15.07 5.10 -8.29
CA ARG A 10 -14.58 4.16 -9.31
C ARG A 10 -13.27 4.62 -9.93
N GLU A 11 -13.16 5.91 -10.25
CA GLU A 11 -11.95 6.51 -10.79
C GLU A 11 -10.79 6.36 -9.78
N TRP A 12 -11.05 6.61 -8.50
CA TRP A 12 -10.10 6.41 -7.43
C TRP A 12 -9.66 4.94 -7.29
N GLN A 13 -10.61 4.00 -7.24
CA GLN A 13 -10.29 2.57 -7.16
C GLN A 13 -9.42 2.12 -8.33
N GLN A 14 -9.69 2.64 -9.53
CA GLN A 14 -8.93 2.32 -10.72
C GLN A 14 -7.52 2.93 -10.69
N ALA A 15 -7.36 4.17 -10.23
CA ALA A 15 -6.06 4.81 -10.03
C ALA A 15 -5.21 4.04 -9.00
N LEU A 16 -5.81 3.66 -7.87
CA LEU A 16 -5.13 2.88 -6.83
C LEU A 16 -4.68 1.51 -7.35
N MET A 17 -5.55 0.80 -8.07
CA MET A 17 -5.21 -0.51 -8.64
C MET A 17 -4.05 -0.40 -9.64
N CYS A 18 -4.10 0.59 -10.53
CA CYS A 18 -3.00 0.87 -11.46
C CYS A 18 -1.69 1.19 -10.74
N ALA A 19 -1.73 1.96 -9.64
CA ALA A 19 -0.56 2.28 -8.85
C ALA A 19 0.03 1.04 -8.15
N ILE A 20 -0.82 0.15 -7.62
CA ILE A 20 -0.41 -1.13 -7.04
C ILE A 20 0.21 -2.04 -8.12
N ASP A 21 -0.40 -2.08 -9.30
CA ASP A 21 0.08 -2.84 -10.47
C ASP A 21 1.36 -2.26 -11.11
N ALA A 22 1.75 -1.04 -10.76
CA ALA A 22 3.04 -0.46 -11.14
C ALA A 22 4.17 -0.80 -10.15
N LEU A 23 3.83 -1.26 -8.93
CA LEU A 23 4.85 -1.63 -7.94
C LEU A 23 5.65 -2.85 -8.38
N PRO A 24 6.97 -2.92 -8.15
CA PRO A 24 7.74 -4.15 -8.30
C PRO A 24 7.15 -5.26 -7.42
N ASP A 25 7.15 -6.50 -7.89
CA ASP A 25 6.49 -7.65 -7.25
C ASP A 25 6.74 -7.72 -5.74
N ARG A 26 8.00 -7.57 -5.32
CA ARG A 26 8.40 -7.61 -3.90
C ARG A 26 7.73 -6.56 -3.00
N HIS A 27 7.37 -5.41 -3.56
CA HIS A 27 6.67 -4.31 -2.87
C HIS A 27 5.16 -4.51 -2.95
N ARG A 28 4.66 -4.90 -4.13
CA ARG A 28 3.24 -5.22 -4.34
C ARG A 28 2.77 -6.30 -3.38
N THR A 29 3.50 -7.40 -3.25
CA THR A 29 3.13 -8.51 -2.35
C THR A 29 2.95 -8.02 -0.92
N VAL A 30 3.88 -7.19 -0.41
CA VAL A 30 3.79 -6.69 0.97
C VAL A 30 2.61 -5.73 1.14
N VAL A 31 2.30 -4.90 0.13
CA VAL A 31 1.11 -4.03 0.14
C VAL A 31 -0.17 -4.85 0.16
N ILE A 32 -0.30 -5.88 -0.68
CA ILE A 32 -1.48 -6.75 -0.72
C ILE A 32 -1.67 -7.45 0.61
N LEU A 33 -0.63 -8.13 1.11
CA LEU A 33 -0.72 -8.87 2.36
C LEU A 33 -1.05 -7.97 3.56
N TYR A 34 -0.54 -6.73 3.57
CA TYR A 34 -0.78 -5.81 4.68
C TYR A 34 -2.16 -5.15 4.63
N TYR A 35 -2.60 -4.67 3.45
CA TYR A 35 -3.81 -3.85 3.35
C TYR A 35 -5.05 -4.62 2.92
N LEU A 36 -4.90 -5.65 2.07
CA LEU A 36 -6.03 -6.41 1.55
C LEU A 36 -6.27 -7.65 2.41
N GLU A 37 -5.20 -8.32 2.85
CA GLU A 37 -5.29 -9.52 3.70
C GLU A 37 -5.18 -9.20 5.20
N GLU A 38 -5.01 -7.92 5.55
CA GLU A 38 -4.93 -7.41 6.94
C GLU A 38 -3.87 -8.12 7.83
N LEU A 39 -2.83 -8.70 7.22
CA LEU A 39 -1.79 -9.40 7.96
C LEU A 39 -0.87 -8.42 8.70
N THR A 40 -0.45 -8.81 9.90
CA THR A 40 0.58 -8.09 10.65
C THR A 40 1.95 -8.24 9.99
N LEU A 41 2.87 -7.31 10.25
CA LEU A 41 4.25 -7.38 9.73
C LEU A 41 4.95 -8.70 10.09
N LYS A 42 4.64 -9.27 11.26
CA LYS A 42 5.17 -10.55 11.73
C LYS A 42 4.59 -11.73 10.94
N GLU A 43 3.30 -11.72 10.64
CA GLU A 43 2.67 -12.76 9.80
C GLU A 43 3.18 -12.69 8.36
N ILE A 44 3.34 -11.48 7.81
CA ILE A 44 3.93 -11.29 6.48
C ILE A 44 5.38 -11.79 6.46
N ALA A 45 6.17 -11.48 7.48
CA ALA A 45 7.53 -11.97 7.63
C ALA A 45 7.59 -13.50 7.63
N TYR A 46 6.66 -14.14 8.34
CA TYR A 46 6.51 -15.59 8.36
C TYR A 46 6.09 -16.17 7.00
N VAL A 47 5.06 -15.61 6.37
CA VAL A 47 4.52 -16.08 5.07
C VAL A 47 5.54 -15.93 3.94
N MET A 48 6.32 -14.85 3.96
CA MET A 48 7.30 -14.55 2.91
C MET A 48 8.69 -15.13 3.18
N ASP A 49 8.91 -15.75 4.35
CA ASP A 49 10.22 -16.20 4.83
C ASP A 49 11.28 -15.07 4.80
N LEU A 50 10.95 -13.94 5.42
CA LEU A 50 11.79 -12.74 5.46
C LEU A 50 11.93 -12.20 6.89
N PRO A 51 13.03 -11.49 7.21
CA PRO A 51 13.10 -10.70 8.44
C PRO A 51 11.99 -9.65 8.48
N GLU A 52 11.39 -9.42 9.66
CA GLU A 52 10.37 -8.39 9.84
C GLU A 52 10.87 -6.99 9.45
N GLY A 53 12.16 -6.68 9.67
CA GLY A 53 12.79 -5.44 9.21
C GLY A 53 12.82 -5.30 7.67
N THR A 54 12.94 -6.42 6.94
CA THR A 54 12.84 -6.43 5.47
C THR A 54 11.40 -6.18 5.02
N VAL A 55 10.41 -6.77 5.71
CA VAL A 55 9.00 -6.50 5.43
C VAL A 55 8.66 -5.03 5.70
N LYS A 56 9.12 -4.47 6.83
CA LYS A 56 8.97 -3.04 7.16
C LYS A 56 9.52 -2.13 6.08
N SER A 57 10.79 -2.33 5.70
CA SER A 57 11.43 -1.52 4.66
C SER A 57 10.75 -1.67 3.30
N ARG A 58 10.34 -2.88 2.91
CA ARG A 58 9.54 -3.09 1.68
C ARG A 58 8.20 -2.36 1.74
N LEU A 59 7.47 -2.44 2.85
CA LEU A 59 6.20 -1.74 2.99
C LEU A 59 6.39 -0.21 2.93
N TYR A 60 7.46 0.29 3.55
CA TYR A 60 7.83 1.71 3.46
C TYR A 60 8.07 2.15 2.01
N TYR A 61 8.97 1.49 1.28
CA TYR A 61 9.26 1.87 -0.11
C TYR A 61 8.04 1.68 -1.02
N ALA A 62 7.22 0.66 -0.78
CA ALA A 62 5.98 0.48 -1.51
C ALA A 62 5.03 1.68 -1.35
N ARG A 63 4.89 2.19 -0.13
CA ARG A 63 4.09 3.40 0.14
C ARG A 63 4.67 4.65 -0.52
N GLU A 64 5.98 4.84 -0.49
CA GLU A 64 6.63 5.96 -1.18
C GLU A 64 6.39 5.91 -2.69
N MET A 65 6.45 4.73 -3.29
CA MET A 65 6.15 4.54 -4.71
C MET A 65 4.67 4.80 -5.01
N LEU A 66 3.75 4.30 -4.19
CA LEU A 66 2.32 4.61 -4.34
C LEU A 66 2.06 6.12 -4.22
N ARG A 67 2.70 6.80 -3.26
CA ARG A 67 2.61 8.26 -3.14
C ARG A 67 3.11 8.94 -4.41
N ALA A 68 4.23 8.51 -4.98
CA ALA A 68 4.74 9.08 -6.23
C ALA A 68 3.77 8.93 -7.41
N HIS A 69 2.93 7.88 -7.43
CA HIS A 69 1.98 7.60 -8.50
C HIS A 69 0.59 8.23 -8.31
N LEU A 70 0.22 8.61 -7.09
CA LEU A 70 -1.08 9.17 -6.76
C LEU A 70 -1.02 10.70 -6.58
N ASP A 71 -2.13 11.37 -6.90
CA ASP A 71 -2.24 12.82 -6.75
C ASP A 71 -2.31 13.24 -5.27
N GLU A 72 -2.01 14.51 -4.97
CA GLU A 72 -1.95 15.10 -3.62
C GLU A 72 -3.16 14.72 -2.75
N GLN A 73 -4.36 14.72 -3.34
CA GLN A 73 -5.62 14.42 -2.66
C GLN A 73 -5.73 12.95 -2.27
N GLU A 74 -5.19 12.06 -3.11
CA GLU A 74 -5.25 10.60 -2.93
C GLU A 74 -4.14 10.11 -2.00
N ARG A 75 -2.99 10.79 -1.97
CA ARG A 75 -1.85 10.49 -1.08
C ARG A 75 -2.23 10.48 0.40
N ARG A 76 -3.19 11.32 0.81
CA ARG A 76 -3.67 11.41 2.21
C ARG A 76 -4.31 10.12 2.72
N LEU A 77 -4.70 9.23 1.81
CA LEU A 77 -5.33 7.96 2.12
C LEU A 77 -4.31 6.83 2.31
N ILE A 78 -3.04 7.04 1.95
CA ILE A 78 -1.96 6.11 2.27
C ILE A 78 -1.56 6.35 3.73
N PRO A 79 -1.84 5.42 4.67
CA PRO A 79 -1.57 5.66 6.08
C PRO A 79 -0.08 5.92 6.31
N GLU A 80 0.21 7.00 7.03
CA GLU A 80 1.54 7.25 7.56
C GLU A 80 1.81 6.24 8.68
N VAL A 81 2.80 5.38 8.47
CA VAL A 81 3.40 4.67 9.59
C VAL A 81 4.67 5.42 9.96
N VAL A 82 4.58 6.15 11.07
CA VAL A 82 5.75 6.66 11.78
C VAL A 82 6.46 5.44 12.35
N TYR A 83 7.50 4.96 11.67
CA TYR A 83 8.33 3.88 12.18
C TYR A 83 9.30 4.46 13.20
N ASP A 84 9.04 4.22 14.49
CA ASP A 84 10.06 4.37 15.52
C ASP A 84 11.03 3.18 15.40
N PHE A 85 12.29 3.50 15.09
CA PHE A 85 13.41 2.56 15.16
C PHE A 85 13.91 2.52 16.61
N THR A 86 13.14 1.91 17.50
CA THR A 86 13.56 1.66 18.89
C THR A 86 13.30 0.22 19.31
#